data_AF-A0A8J4DEH5-F1
#
_entry.id   AF-A0A8J4DEH5-F1
#
_cell.length_a   1.000
_cell.length_b   1.000
_cell.length_c   1.000
_cell.angle_alpha   90.00
_cell.angle_beta   90.00
_cell.angle_gamma   90.00
#
_symmetry.space_group_name_H-M   'P 1'
#
loop_
_entity.id
_entity.type
_entity.pdbx_description
1 polymer ?
#
loop_
_entity_poly.entity_id
_entity_poly.type
_entity_poly.pdbx_seq_one_letter_code
_entity_poly.pdbx_strand_id
1 'polypeptide(L)'
;MAIVFFISGLALNTTELRKAMKRESWPSVAFGFLMILLVTPALGFAMREIPLTPPAFAVGLTIFCLVPTTLGIGVALVRSCKGNEAIALLLTVATNMVGVFTMPLYLKLLFLNFDTEGLSLNINIPDLLLKLTLTILVPSVLGKALRELFRPVEAFAKKYRTHLSLLSTTNLACIVWQTLSGARDMLFKQRASMIVSVIVLSAAVHVFYLIVNHIIVKCVV
;
A
#
# COMPACT_ATOMS: atom_id res chain seq x y z
N MET A 1 12.23 4.96 -3.65
CA MET A 1 11.05 5.01 -2.76
C MET A 1 10.79 6.40 -2.18
N ALA A 2 11.76 7.06 -1.54
CA ALA A 2 11.54 8.36 -0.88
C ALA A 2 10.94 9.45 -1.80
N ILE A 3 11.36 9.53 -3.08
CA ILE A 3 10.82 10.49 -4.06
C ILE A 3 9.31 10.29 -4.28
N VAL A 4 8.83 9.05 -4.36
CA VAL A 4 7.40 8.71 -4.54
C VAL A 4 6.60 9.23 -3.35
N PHE A 5 7.09 8.98 -2.13
CA PHE A 5 6.44 9.42 -0.90
C PHE A 5 6.51 10.94 -0.71
N PHE A 6 7.61 11.58 -1.10
CA PHE A 6 7.73 13.04 -1.11
C PHE A 6 6.73 13.69 -2.07
N ILE A 7 6.63 13.20 -3.31
CA ILE A 7 5.65 13.67 -4.28
C ILE A 7 4.23 13.41 -3.79
N SER A 8 3.99 12.25 -3.15
CA SER A 8 2.70 11.93 -2.55
C SER A 8 2.35 12.90 -1.42
N GLY A 9 3.32 13.26 -0.58
CA GLY A 9 3.21 14.29 0.45
C GLY A 9 2.86 15.66 -0.14
N LEU A 10 3.54 16.05 -1.21
CA LEU A 10 3.28 17.27 -1.96
C LEU A 10 1.89 17.26 -2.63
N ALA A 11 1.37 16.09 -3.02
CA ALA A 11 0.03 15.94 -3.56
C ALA A 11 -1.08 16.07 -2.48
N LEU A 12 -0.76 15.93 -1.19
CA LEU A 12 -1.73 16.02 -0.10
C LEU A 12 -2.34 17.41 0.01
N ASN A 13 -3.65 17.48 -0.23
CA ASN A 13 -4.41 18.69 -0.02
C ASN A 13 -5.16 18.61 1.31
N THR A 14 -4.76 19.44 2.28
CA THR A 14 -5.41 19.54 3.59
C THR A 14 -6.88 19.92 3.51
N THR A 15 -7.27 20.70 2.50
CA THR A 15 -8.68 21.06 2.28
C THR A 15 -9.51 19.83 1.88
N GLU A 16 -8.94 18.94 1.07
CA GLU A 16 -9.61 17.70 0.66
C GLU A 16 -9.67 16.68 1.82
N LEU A 17 -8.60 16.55 2.61
CA LEU A 17 -8.64 15.77 3.86
C LEU A 17 -9.73 16.27 4.82
N ARG A 18 -9.86 17.59 4.97
CA ARG A 18 -10.88 18.18 5.85
C ARG A 18 -12.31 17.96 5.33
N LYS A 19 -12.51 17.96 4.01
CA LYS A 19 -13.81 17.58 3.40
C LYS A 19 -14.15 16.11 3.65
N ALA A 20 -13.15 15.23 3.65
CA ALA A 20 -13.35 13.80 3.93
C ALA A 20 -13.72 13.51 5.39
N MET A 21 -13.30 14.37 6.33
CA MET A 21 -13.61 14.27 7.76
C MET A 21 -15.03 14.72 8.15
N LYS A 22 -15.93 14.98 7.18
CA LYS A 22 -17.35 15.24 7.47
C LYS A 22 -18.00 14.00 8.10
N ARG A 23 -18.92 14.24 9.06
CA ARG A 23 -19.60 13.17 9.83
C ARG A 23 -20.33 12.16 8.95
N GLU A 24 -20.88 12.60 7.82
CA GLU A 24 -21.59 11.76 6.84
C GLU A 24 -20.68 10.71 6.19
N SER A 25 -19.38 10.98 6.07
CA SER A 25 -18.41 10.06 5.46
C SER A 25 -17.85 9.02 6.43
N TRP A 26 -18.15 9.15 7.74
CA TRP A 26 -17.55 8.32 8.79
C TRP A 26 -17.79 6.81 8.62
N PRO A 27 -19.00 6.34 8.23
CA PRO A 27 -19.21 4.91 7.99
C PRO A 27 -18.30 4.34 6.89
N SER A 28 -18.15 5.07 5.77
CA SER A 28 -17.28 4.67 4.67
C SER A 28 -15.80 4.68 5.06
N VAL A 29 -15.38 5.66 5.87
CA VAL A 29 -14.01 5.73 6.40
C VAL A 29 -13.77 4.55 7.36
N ALA A 30 -14.64 4.31 8.32
CA ALA A 30 -14.51 3.21 9.28
C ALA A 30 -14.45 1.84 8.56
N PHE A 31 -15.31 1.65 7.55
CA PHE A 31 -15.30 0.45 6.72
C PHE A 31 -13.99 0.29 5.94
N GLY A 32 -13.49 1.36 5.32
CA GLY A 32 -12.20 1.32 4.62
C GLY A 32 -11.03 1.01 5.56
N PHE A 33 -11.03 1.57 6.78
CA PHE A 33 -10.06 1.25 7.82
C PHE A 33 -10.10 -0.23 8.21
N LEU A 34 -11.29 -0.78 8.44
CA LEU A 34 -11.49 -2.19 8.77
C LEU A 34 -10.96 -3.09 7.64
N MET A 35 -11.29 -2.77 6.40
CA MET A 35 -10.85 -3.55 5.24
C MET A 35 -9.33 -3.51 5.08
N ILE A 36 -8.71 -2.33 5.17
CA ILE A 36 -7.28 -2.14 4.92
C ILE A 36 -6.42 -2.66 6.09
N LEU A 37 -6.79 -2.37 7.35
CA LEU A 37 -5.94 -2.67 8.51
C LEU A 37 -6.27 -3.98 9.21
N LEU A 38 -7.42 -4.61 8.94
CA LEU A 38 -7.82 -5.87 9.58
C LEU A 38 -8.06 -6.99 8.56
N VAL A 39 -8.94 -6.78 7.59
CA VAL A 39 -9.27 -7.82 6.59
C VAL A 39 -8.07 -8.14 5.70
N THR A 40 -7.33 -7.11 5.25
CA THR A 40 -6.16 -7.31 4.37
C THR A 40 -5.05 -8.11 5.08
N PRO A 41 -4.63 -7.78 6.32
CA PRO A 41 -3.72 -8.63 7.09
C PRO A 41 -4.26 -10.04 7.34
N ALA A 42 -5.56 -10.18 7.67
CA ALA A 42 -6.18 -11.49 7.89
C ALA A 42 -6.11 -12.38 6.63
N LEU A 43 -6.30 -11.82 5.43
CA LEU A 43 -6.05 -12.52 4.18
C LEU A 43 -4.58 -12.89 4.04
N GLY A 44 -3.65 -12.05 4.49
CA GLY A 44 -2.23 -12.38 4.58
C GLY A 44 -1.95 -13.65 5.40
N PHE A 45 -2.62 -13.83 6.55
CA PHE A 45 -2.54 -15.07 7.32
C PHE A 45 -3.05 -16.27 6.52
N ALA A 46 -4.18 -16.12 5.80
CA ALA A 46 -4.69 -17.20 4.96
C ALA A 46 -3.74 -17.54 3.80
N MET A 47 -3.09 -16.54 3.20
CA MET A 47 -2.13 -16.73 2.10
C MET A 47 -0.86 -17.46 2.56
N ARG A 48 -0.43 -17.25 3.81
CA ARG A 48 0.73 -17.94 4.40
C ARG A 48 0.56 -19.45 4.46
N GLU A 49 -0.65 -19.93 4.73
CA GLU A 49 -0.96 -21.37 4.88
C GLU A 49 -1.03 -22.09 3.53
N ILE A 50 -0.98 -21.38 2.41
CA ILE A 50 -1.02 -21.99 1.08
C ILE A 50 0.37 -22.58 0.78
N PRO A 51 0.46 -23.90 0.49
CA PRO A 51 1.73 -24.58 0.27
C PRO A 51 2.31 -24.22 -1.11
N LEU A 52 3.00 -23.09 -1.18
CA LEU A 52 3.74 -22.66 -2.36
C LEU A 52 5.21 -23.07 -2.23
N THR A 53 5.80 -23.55 -3.34
CA THR A 53 7.23 -23.85 -3.40
C THR A 53 7.92 -22.94 -4.43
N PRO A 54 9.02 -22.28 -4.06
CA PRO A 54 9.64 -22.20 -2.74
C PRO A 54 8.76 -21.44 -1.70
N PRO A 55 8.95 -21.70 -0.38
CA PRO A 55 8.20 -21.02 0.69
C PRO A 55 8.29 -19.48 0.62
N ALA A 56 9.37 -18.96 0.04
CA ALA A 56 9.55 -17.54 -0.22
C ALA A 56 8.39 -16.89 -1.00
N PHE A 57 7.66 -17.64 -1.83
CA PHE A 57 6.49 -17.12 -2.53
C PHE A 57 5.29 -16.88 -1.59
N ALA A 58 5.01 -17.80 -0.67
CA ALA A 58 3.97 -17.60 0.34
C ALA A 58 4.33 -16.44 1.28
N VAL A 59 5.61 -16.34 1.68
CA VAL A 59 6.13 -15.21 2.46
C VAL A 59 5.94 -13.88 1.72
N GLY A 60 6.32 -13.81 0.44
CA GLY A 60 6.16 -12.61 -0.38
C GLY A 60 4.70 -12.18 -0.54
N LEU A 61 3.79 -13.14 -0.75
CA LEU A 61 2.35 -12.88 -0.87
C LEU A 61 1.73 -12.42 0.46
N THR A 62 2.21 -12.98 1.57
CA THR A 62 1.83 -12.55 2.92
C THR A 62 2.28 -11.11 3.16
N ILE A 63 3.55 -10.79 2.87
CA ILE A 63 4.07 -9.42 3.01
C ILE A 63 3.31 -8.46 2.09
N PHE A 64 2.96 -8.86 0.88
CA PHE A 64 2.14 -8.04 -0.03
C PHE A 64 0.80 -7.62 0.61
N CYS A 65 0.12 -8.53 1.32
CA CYS A 65 -1.12 -8.23 2.06
C CYS A 65 -0.89 -7.37 3.32
N LEU A 66 0.36 -7.26 3.75
CA LEU A 66 0.80 -6.45 4.89
C LEU A 66 1.54 -5.17 4.45
N VAL A 67 1.46 -4.74 3.20
CA VAL A 67 2.03 -3.44 2.83
C VAL A 67 0.88 -2.44 2.69
N PRO A 68 1.02 -1.22 3.24
CA PRO A 68 -0.05 -0.24 3.15
C PRO A 68 -0.33 0.19 1.70
N THR A 69 -1.56 0.66 1.47
CA THR A 69 -2.09 1.04 0.16
C THR A 69 -1.30 2.13 -0.55
N THR A 70 -1.21 2.06 -1.88
CA THR A 70 -0.44 3.04 -2.67
C THR A 70 -1.13 4.40 -2.78
N LEU A 71 -0.40 5.49 -2.49
CA LEU A 71 -0.89 6.88 -2.49
C LEU A 71 -1.27 7.43 -3.88
N GLY A 72 -0.58 7.01 -4.94
CA GLY A 72 -0.75 7.57 -6.28
C GLY A 72 -1.90 6.94 -7.07
N ILE A 73 -1.70 5.69 -7.50
CA ILE A 73 -2.60 5.01 -8.44
C ILE A 73 -3.98 4.77 -7.84
N GLY A 74 -4.06 4.43 -6.54
CA GLY A 74 -5.34 4.19 -5.86
C GLY A 74 -6.28 5.38 -5.92
N VAL A 75 -5.79 6.59 -5.56
CA VAL A 75 -6.60 7.81 -5.58
C VAL A 75 -6.96 8.22 -7.02
N ALA A 76 -6.02 8.05 -7.97
CA ALA A 76 -6.27 8.32 -9.38
C ALA A 76 -7.33 7.39 -10.00
N LEU A 77 -7.38 6.13 -9.56
CA LEU A 77 -8.38 5.16 -10.01
C LEU A 77 -9.76 5.51 -9.46
N VAL A 78 -9.85 5.86 -8.18
CA VAL A 78 -11.12 6.35 -7.58
C VAL A 78 -11.64 7.57 -8.33
N ARG A 79 -10.76 8.52 -8.66
CA ARG A 79 -11.10 9.69 -9.48
C ARG A 79 -11.65 9.31 -10.85
N SER A 80 -11.00 8.36 -11.53
CA SER A 80 -11.40 7.90 -12.87
C SER A 80 -12.76 7.21 -12.85
N CYS A 81 -13.08 6.50 -11.76
CA CYS A 81 -14.38 5.89 -11.52
C CYS A 81 -15.44 6.87 -10.97
N LYS A 82 -15.15 8.19 -10.93
CA LYS A 82 -16.03 9.23 -10.35
C LYS A 82 -16.37 9.00 -8.87
N GLY A 83 -15.52 8.28 -8.14
CA GLY A 83 -15.67 8.07 -6.71
C GLY A 83 -15.21 9.28 -5.88
N ASN A 84 -15.34 9.17 -4.55
CA ASN A 84 -14.98 10.24 -3.62
C ASN A 84 -13.45 10.31 -3.42
N GLU A 85 -12.78 11.17 -4.19
CA GLU A 85 -11.32 11.42 -4.11
C GLU A 85 -10.87 11.79 -2.68
N ALA A 86 -11.69 12.55 -1.94
CA ALA A 86 -11.35 13.03 -0.61
C ALA A 86 -11.29 11.86 0.39
N ILE A 87 -12.30 10.97 0.38
CA ILE A 87 -12.31 9.76 1.24
C ILE A 87 -11.15 8.83 0.86
N ALA A 88 -10.91 8.62 -0.43
CA ALA A 88 -9.79 7.77 -0.88
C ALA A 88 -8.44 8.31 -0.41
N LEU A 89 -8.22 9.62 -0.53
CA LEU A 89 -7.00 10.27 -0.05
C LEU A 89 -6.86 10.13 1.48
N LEU A 90 -7.94 10.38 2.24
CA LEU A 90 -7.95 10.23 3.69
C LEU A 90 -7.59 8.81 4.12
N LEU A 91 -8.29 7.80 3.58
CA LEU A 91 -8.02 6.40 3.86
C LEU A 91 -6.58 6.04 3.54
N THR A 92 -6.11 6.43 2.35
CA THR A 92 -4.75 6.07 1.93
C THR A 92 -3.71 6.67 2.88
N VAL A 93 -3.84 7.94 3.25
CA VAL A 93 -2.86 8.59 4.13
C VAL A 93 -2.91 8.03 5.54
N ALA A 94 -4.10 7.95 6.11
CA ALA A 94 -4.26 7.57 7.49
C ALA A 94 -3.90 6.10 7.72
N THR A 95 -4.28 5.21 6.80
CA THR A 95 -3.88 3.79 6.87
C THR A 95 -2.40 3.59 6.57
N ASN A 96 -1.75 4.41 5.73
CA ASN A 96 -0.28 4.39 5.59
C ASN A 96 0.41 4.79 6.90
N MET A 97 -0.06 5.86 7.56
CA MET A 97 0.51 6.30 8.84
C MET A 97 0.32 5.25 9.93
N VAL A 98 -0.88 4.70 10.08
CA VAL A 98 -1.14 3.61 11.04
C VAL A 98 -0.39 2.33 10.64
N GLY A 99 -0.26 2.08 9.34
CA GLY A 99 0.47 0.98 8.74
C GLY A 99 1.94 0.93 9.16
N VAL A 100 2.62 2.08 9.20
CA VAL A 100 4.03 2.15 9.65
C VAL A 100 4.21 1.53 11.05
N PHE A 101 3.24 1.71 11.95
CA PHE A 101 3.31 1.18 13.31
C PHE A 101 2.73 -0.23 13.44
N THR A 102 1.66 -0.54 12.71
CA THR A 102 0.96 -1.83 12.79
C THR A 102 1.66 -2.94 12.02
N MET A 103 2.33 -2.64 10.91
CA MET A 103 2.95 -3.68 10.07
C MET A 103 4.07 -4.45 10.73
N PRO A 104 4.99 -3.84 11.49
CA PRO A 104 5.99 -4.60 12.23
C PRO A 104 5.36 -5.57 13.24
N LEU A 105 4.22 -5.21 13.84
CA LEU A 105 3.49 -6.10 14.76
C LEU A 105 2.87 -7.29 14.02
N TYR A 106 2.23 -7.07 12.88
CA TYR A 106 1.69 -8.16 12.07
C TYR A 106 2.78 -9.07 11.52
N LEU A 107 3.89 -8.50 11.03
CA LEU A 107 5.05 -9.26 10.58
C LEU A 107 5.64 -10.10 11.72
N LYS A 108 5.77 -9.53 12.92
CA LYS A 108 6.19 -10.29 14.10
C LYS A 108 5.24 -11.45 14.35
N LEU A 109 3.92 -11.22 14.40
CA LEU A 109 2.94 -12.27 14.66
C LEU A 109 2.94 -13.38 13.59
N LEU A 110 3.18 -13.01 12.32
CA LEU A 110 3.25 -13.95 11.20
C LEU A 110 4.57 -14.72 11.12
N PHE A 111 5.69 -14.13 11.54
CA PHE A 111 7.00 -14.75 11.35
C PHE A 111 7.67 -15.21 12.65
N LEU A 112 7.06 -14.99 13.82
CA LEU A 112 7.63 -15.41 15.12
C LEU A 112 7.92 -16.93 15.21
N ASN A 113 7.15 -17.75 14.49
CA ASN A 113 7.20 -19.21 14.53
C ASN A 113 7.43 -19.81 13.12
N PHE A 114 7.99 -19.05 12.18
CA PHE A 114 8.19 -19.52 10.80
C PHE A 114 9.58 -20.12 10.62
N ASP A 115 9.80 -21.32 11.17
CA ASP A 115 11.05 -22.10 11.05
C ASP A 115 11.01 -23.05 9.84
N THR A 116 10.81 -22.52 8.63
CA THR A 116 10.96 -23.31 7.40
C THR A 116 12.34 -23.07 6.78
N GLU A 117 13.16 -24.12 6.79
CA GLU A 117 14.34 -24.36 5.93
C GLU A 117 15.15 -23.09 5.57
N GLY A 118 15.78 -22.45 6.57
CA GLY A 118 16.83 -21.45 6.36
C GLY A 118 16.37 -20.00 6.13
N LEU A 119 15.07 -19.70 6.20
CA LEU A 119 14.54 -18.33 6.17
C LEU A 119 14.24 -17.83 7.60
N SER A 120 15.28 -17.70 8.43
CA SER A 120 15.17 -16.98 9.70
C SER A 120 15.05 -15.49 9.42
N LEU A 121 13.83 -15.01 9.22
CA LEU A 121 13.54 -13.58 9.22
C LEU A 121 13.68 -13.06 10.65
N ASN A 122 14.92 -12.78 11.06
CA ASN A 122 15.19 -12.03 12.29
C ASN A 122 14.76 -10.57 12.06
N ILE A 123 13.46 -10.32 12.16
CA ILE A 123 12.89 -8.99 11.95
C ILE A 123 13.17 -8.16 13.21
N ASN A 124 14.23 -7.36 13.17
CA ASN A 124 14.44 -6.33 14.17
C ASN A 124 13.37 -5.24 14.01
N ILE A 125 12.37 -5.26 14.90
CA ILE A 125 11.21 -4.38 14.87
C ILE A 125 11.60 -2.89 14.96
N PRO A 126 12.46 -2.48 15.91
CA PRO A 126 13.03 -1.13 15.93
C PRO A 126 13.64 -0.69 14.60
N ASP A 127 14.47 -1.52 13.96
CA ASP A 127 15.14 -1.17 12.71
C ASP A 127 14.14 -1.06 11.56
N LEU A 128 13.14 -1.95 11.52
CA LEU A 128 12.08 -1.90 10.51
C LEU A 128 11.22 -0.64 10.69
N LEU A 129 10.81 -0.33 11.92
CA LEU A 129 10.08 0.90 12.24
C LEU A 129 10.86 2.14 11.83
N LEU A 130 12.16 2.19 12.16
CA LEU A 130 13.03 3.30 11.79
C LEU A 130 13.14 3.42 10.27
N LYS A 131 13.37 2.31 9.56
CA LYS A 131 13.43 2.29 8.08
C LYS A 131 12.13 2.77 7.46
N LEU A 132 10.98 2.26 7.90
CA LEU A 132 9.67 2.68 7.38
C LEU A 132 9.40 4.16 7.68
N THR A 133 9.74 4.62 8.88
CA THR A 133 9.60 6.03 9.26
C THR A 133 10.45 6.93 8.36
N LEU A 134 11.73 6.61 8.17
CA LEU A 134 12.64 7.42 7.36
C LEU A 134 12.31 7.36 5.85
N THR A 135 11.77 6.25 5.36
CA THR A 135 11.52 6.06 3.91
C THR A 135 10.12 6.46 3.46
N ILE A 136 9.14 6.43 4.38
CA ILE A 136 7.73 6.71 4.10
C ILE A 136 7.29 7.98 4.82
N LEU A 137 7.39 8.01 6.14
CA LEU A 137 6.80 9.07 6.97
C LEU A 137 7.52 10.40 6.78
N VAL A 138 8.84 10.41 6.94
CA VAL A 138 9.68 11.62 6.80
C VAL A 138 9.49 12.30 5.44
N PRO A 139 9.69 11.64 4.29
CA PRO A 139 9.51 12.30 2.99
C PRO A 139 8.07 12.77 2.76
N SER A 140 7.06 12.03 3.21
CA SER A 140 5.66 12.43 3.09
C SER A 140 5.33 13.68 3.91
N VAL A 141 5.80 13.73 5.16
CA VAL A 141 5.62 14.88 6.05
C VAL A 141 6.37 16.09 5.51
N LEU A 142 7.61 15.93 5.03
CA LEU A 142 8.38 17.01 4.43
C LEU A 142 7.70 17.57 3.17
N GLY A 143 7.23 16.70 2.26
CA GLY A 143 6.52 17.12 1.05
C GLY A 143 5.25 17.90 1.37
N LYS A 144 4.50 17.47 2.39
CA LYS A 144 3.30 18.18 2.86
C LYS A 144 3.64 19.50 3.55
N ALA A 145 4.63 19.51 4.44
CA ALA A 145 5.04 20.71 5.17
C ALA A 145 5.55 21.80 4.21
N LEU A 146 6.35 21.43 3.20
CA LEU A 146 6.80 22.36 2.17
C LEU A 146 5.65 22.96 1.37
N ARG A 147 4.63 22.15 1.06
CA ARG A 147 3.41 22.66 0.41
C ARG A 147 2.67 23.68 1.26
N GLU A 148 2.49 23.40 2.55
CA GLU A 148 1.67 24.23 3.43
C GLU A 148 2.41 25.49 3.89
N LEU A 149 3.73 25.42 4.07
CA LEU A 149 4.54 26.54 4.54
C LEU A 149 4.89 27.52 3.40
N PHE A 150 5.01 27.03 2.16
CA PHE A 150 5.44 27.86 1.02
C PHE A 150 4.36 27.93 -0.07
N ARG A 151 3.67 29.08 -0.15
CA ARG A 151 2.67 29.36 -1.21
C ARG A 151 3.18 29.14 -2.65
N PRO A 152 4.45 29.48 -3.01
CA PRO A 152 4.97 29.19 -4.35
C PRO A 152 5.03 27.69 -4.65
N VAL A 153 5.35 26.87 -3.64
CA VAL A 153 5.41 25.41 -3.77
C VAL A 153 4.00 24.83 -3.93
N GLU A 154 3.01 25.37 -3.23
CA GLU A 154 1.61 25.00 -3.44
C GLU A 154 1.13 25.32 -4.86
N ALA A 155 1.43 26.51 -5.37
CA ALA A 155 1.08 26.92 -6.73
C ALA A 155 1.78 26.05 -7.78
N PHE A 156 3.05 25.73 -7.57
CA PHE A 156 3.81 24.80 -8.40
C PHE A 156 3.21 23.39 -8.40
N ALA A 157 2.93 22.84 -7.21
CA ALA A 157 2.35 21.51 -7.05
C ALA A 157 0.97 21.40 -7.71
N LYS A 158 0.15 22.47 -7.63
CA LYS A 158 -1.13 22.56 -8.34
C LYS A 158 -0.95 22.63 -9.85
N LYS A 159 -0.04 23.49 -10.34
CA LYS A 159 0.21 23.68 -11.77
C LYS A 159 0.77 22.42 -12.45
N TYR A 160 1.72 21.75 -11.80
CA TYR A 160 2.42 20.59 -12.35
C TYR A 160 1.91 19.25 -11.77
N ARG A 161 0.70 19.22 -11.21
CA ARG A 161 0.11 18.02 -10.57
C ARG A 161 0.21 16.77 -11.44
N THR A 162 -0.11 16.90 -12.74
CA THR A 162 -0.05 15.78 -13.69
C THR A 162 1.39 15.31 -13.92
N HIS A 163 2.35 16.22 -14.10
CA HIS A 163 3.76 15.87 -14.30
C HIS A 163 4.37 15.23 -13.05
N LEU A 164 4.04 15.73 -11.86
CA LEU A 164 4.44 15.13 -10.58
C LEU A 164 3.86 13.72 -10.43
N SER A 165 2.59 13.54 -10.77
CA SER A 165 1.95 12.22 -10.76
C SER A 165 2.60 11.25 -11.75
N LEU A 166 2.93 11.73 -12.95
CA LEU A 166 3.62 10.93 -13.97
C LEU A 166 5.03 10.56 -13.51
N LEU A 167 5.81 11.50 -12.97
CA LEU A 167 7.14 11.23 -12.42
C LEU A 167 7.11 10.18 -11.31
N SER A 168 6.14 10.29 -10.40
CA SER A 168 5.92 9.31 -9.32
C SER A 168 5.61 7.92 -9.88
N THR A 169 4.73 7.85 -10.90
CA THR A 169 4.32 6.60 -11.55
C THR A 169 5.48 5.97 -12.33
N THR A 170 6.24 6.77 -13.09
CA THR A 170 7.44 6.31 -13.80
C THR A 170 8.49 5.80 -12.83
N ASN A 171 8.73 6.51 -11.73
CA ASN A 171 9.67 6.05 -10.71
C ASN A 171 9.21 4.73 -10.07
N LEU A 172 7.91 4.55 -9.82
CA LEU A 172 7.38 3.27 -9.33
C LEU A 172 7.57 2.15 -10.35
N ALA A 173 7.28 2.41 -11.63
CA ALA A 173 7.51 1.45 -12.71
C ALA A 173 9.00 1.05 -12.83
N CYS A 174 9.92 2.01 -12.71
CA CYS A 174 11.35 1.74 -12.69
C CYS A 174 11.77 0.84 -11.51
N ILE A 175 11.18 1.02 -10.33
CA ILE A 175 11.47 0.16 -9.17
C ILE A 175 10.96 -1.26 -9.44
N VAL A 176 9.74 -1.42 -9.93
CA VAL A 176 9.20 -2.74 -10.29
C VAL A 176 10.09 -3.42 -11.34
N TRP A 177 10.53 -2.68 -12.36
CA TRP A 177 11.45 -3.18 -13.38
C TRP A 177 12.80 -3.62 -12.78
N GLN A 178 13.40 -2.83 -11.90
CA GLN A 178 14.66 -3.15 -11.24
C GLN A 178 14.52 -4.40 -10.37
N THR A 179 13.46 -4.50 -9.57
CA THR A 179 13.19 -5.66 -8.72
C THR A 179 12.97 -6.93 -9.55
N LEU A 180 12.18 -6.84 -10.63
CA LEU A 180 11.94 -7.98 -11.52
C LEU A 180 13.21 -8.41 -12.25
N SER A 181 14.00 -7.45 -12.72
CA SER A 181 15.29 -7.71 -13.40
C SER A 181 16.29 -8.36 -12.46
N GLY A 182 16.39 -7.90 -11.21
CA GLY A 182 17.26 -8.50 -10.20
C GLY A 182 16.83 -9.91 -9.79
N ALA A 183 15.53 -10.22 -9.86
CA ALA A 183 14.99 -11.55 -9.57
C ALA A 183 15.02 -12.51 -10.77
N ARG A 184 15.45 -12.06 -11.96
CA ARG A 184 15.40 -12.81 -13.23
C ARG A 184 15.91 -14.24 -13.08
N ASP A 185 17.17 -14.42 -12.70
CA ASP A 185 17.80 -15.73 -12.68
C ASP A 185 17.15 -16.67 -11.65
N MET A 186 16.60 -16.10 -10.57
CA MET A 186 15.87 -16.86 -9.56
C MET A 186 14.50 -17.30 -10.08
N LEU A 187 13.80 -16.44 -10.83
CA LEU A 187 12.49 -16.73 -11.44
C LEU A 187 12.59 -17.78 -12.55
N PHE A 188 13.60 -17.70 -13.42
CA PHE A 188 13.80 -18.69 -14.50
C PHE A 188 14.13 -20.10 -13.98
N LYS A 189 14.61 -20.22 -12.74
CA LYS A 189 14.83 -21.51 -12.07
C LYS A 189 13.56 -22.10 -11.46
N GLN A 190 12.49 -21.33 -11.33
CA GLN A 190 11.24 -21.81 -10.75
C GLN A 190 10.31 -22.44 -11.78
N ARG A 191 9.44 -23.35 -11.31
CA ARG A 191 8.38 -23.93 -12.15
C ARG A 191 7.40 -22.83 -12.53
N ALA A 192 7.07 -22.73 -13.83
CA ALA A 192 6.11 -21.76 -14.35
C ALA A 192 4.74 -21.85 -13.64
N SER A 193 4.30 -23.05 -13.27
CA SER A 193 3.06 -23.26 -12.52
C SER A 193 3.03 -22.51 -11.19
N MET A 194 4.15 -22.43 -10.46
CA MET A 194 4.23 -21.74 -9.18
C MET A 194 4.14 -20.22 -9.36
N ILE A 195 4.78 -19.69 -10.39
CA ILE A 195 4.70 -18.26 -10.74
C ILE A 195 3.26 -17.90 -11.10
N VAL A 196 2.60 -18.72 -11.92
CA VAL A 196 1.19 -18.53 -12.28
C VAL A 196 0.29 -18.60 -11.05
N SER A 197 0.51 -19.56 -10.14
CA SER A 197 -0.25 -19.65 -8.88
C SER A 197 -0.15 -18.38 -8.05
N VAL A 198 1.04 -17.79 -7.91
CA VAL A 198 1.23 -16.51 -7.19
C VAL A 198 0.45 -15.38 -7.85
N ILE A 199 0.50 -15.29 -9.19
CA ILE A 199 -0.26 -14.26 -9.94
C ILE A 199 -1.76 -14.44 -9.75
N VAL A 200 -2.25 -15.68 -9.87
CA VAL A 200 -3.67 -16.01 -9.69
C VAL A 200 -4.13 -15.71 -8.27
N LEU A 201 -3.35 -16.05 -7.26
CA LEU A 201 -3.67 -15.75 -5.86
C LEU A 201 -3.69 -14.24 -5.59
N SER A 202 -2.71 -13.50 -6.12
CA SER A 202 -2.69 -12.04 -6.03
C SER A 202 -3.92 -11.41 -6.71
N ALA A 203 -4.30 -11.90 -7.90
CA ALA A 203 -5.52 -11.45 -8.58
C ALA A 203 -6.79 -11.83 -7.79
N ALA A 204 -6.83 -13.02 -7.20
CA ALA A 204 -7.95 -13.50 -6.39
C ALA A 204 -8.21 -12.60 -5.17
N VAL A 205 -7.16 -12.09 -4.52
CA VAL A 205 -7.29 -11.10 -3.43
C VAL A 205 -7.98 -9.82 -3.93
N HIS A 206 -7.64 -9.32 -5.11
CA HIS A 206 -8.32 -8.16 -5.70
C HIS A 206 -9.76 -8.43 -6.09
N VAL A 207 -10.04 -9.61 -6.68
CA VAL A 207 -11.41 -10.05 -7.01
C VAL A 207 -12.25 -10.19 -5.74
N PHE A 208 -11.69 -10.74 -4.66
CA PHE A 208 -12.35 -10.81 -3.35
C PHE A 208 -12.76 -9.42 -2.87
N TYR A 209 -11.87 -8.43 -2.91
CA TYR A 209 -12.25 -7.06 -2.55
C TYR A 209 -13.36 -6.51 -3.43
N LEU A 210 -13.32 -6.74 -4.74
CA LEU A 210 -14.38 -6.28 -5.64
C LEU A 210 -15.74 -6.89 -5.30
N ILE A 211 -15.79 -8.20 -5.04
CA ILE A 211 -17.03 -8.90 -4.69
C ILE A 211 -17.58 -8.39 -3.34
N VAL A 212 -16.73 -8.32 -2.31
CA VAL A 212 -17.14 -7.87 -0.98
C VAL A 212 -17.66 -6.43 -1.04
N ASN A 213 -16.95 -5.53 -1.71
CA ASN A 213 -17.39 -4.14 -1.86
C ASN A 213 -18.69 -4.04 -2.66
N HIS A 214 -18.85 -4.82 -3.73
CA HIS A 214 -20.08 -4.83 -4.54
C HIS A 214 -21.30 -5.30 -3.75
N ILE A 215 -21.16 -6.37 -2.96
CA ILE A 215 -22.24 -6.87 -2.11
C ILE A 215 -22.63 -5.83 -1.06
N ILE A 216 -21.64 -5.23 -0.40
CA ILE A 216 -21.91 -4.25 0.66
C ILE A 216 -22.58 -3.00 0.12
N VAL A 217 -22.15 -2.49 -1.04
CA VAL A 217 -22.81 -1.33 -1.67
C VAL A 217 -24.28 -1.65 -1.99
N LYS A 218 -24.58 -2.85 -2.47
CA LYS A 218 -25.98 -3.27 -2.73
C LYS A 218 -26.83 -3.45 -1.47
N CYS A 219 -26.22 -3.72 -0.32
CA CYS A 219 -26.96 -3.85 0.94
C CYS A 219 -27.20 -2.51 1.64
N VAL A 220 -26.44 -1.47 1.29
CA VAL A 220 -26.46 -0.15 1.95
C VAL A 220 -27.22 0.90 1.13
N VAL A 221 -27.34 0.72 -0.19
CA VAL A 221 -28.11 1.55 -1.13
C VAL A 221 -29.45 0.91 -1.43
#